data_AF-A0A816YM52-F1
#
_entry.id   AF-A0A816YM52-F1
#
_cell.length_a   1.000
_cell.length_b   1.000
_cell.length_c   1.000
_cell.angle_alpha   90.00
_cell.angle_beta   90.00
_cell.angle_gamma   90.00
#
_symmetry.space_group_name_H-M   'P 1'
#
loop_
_entity.id
_entity.type
_entity.pdbx_description
1 polymer ?
#
loop_
_entity_poly.entity_id
_entity_poly.type
_entity_poly.pdbx_seq_one_letter_code
_entity_poly.pdbx_strand_id
1 'polypeptide(L)'
;MEATTKIVFLWSHPRSVSTAFLRAFMQRDDYITFHEPFGEPCYFGPERIYSYFDNELSEHAEHLDTTYSQIIDEILKAAANKEKKNVFVKDMPRHVVRPDYKSHPENPTVLGNNHK
;
A
#
# COMPACT_ATOMS: atom_id res chain seq x y z
N MET A 1 -17.85 -0.80 -24.93
CA MET A 1 -17.50 -1.27 -23.58
C MET A 1 -17.19 -0.05 -22.75
N GLU A 2 -17.85 0.16 -21.61
CA GLU A 2 -17.39 1.19 -20.67
C GLU A 2 -15.98 0.82 -20.21
N ALA A 3 -15.05 1.79 -20.25
CA ALA A 3 -13.71 1.59 -19.73
C ALA A 3 -13.78 1.38 -18.22
N THR A 4 -13.33 0.21 -17.76
CA THR A 4 -13.17 -0.09 -16.33
C THR A 4 -11.90 0.55 -15.81
N THR A 5 -11.99 1.24 -14.68
CA THR A 5 -10.83 1.78 -13.96
C THR A 5 -9.87 0.65 -13.60
N LYS A 6 -8.58 0.80 -13.91
CA LYS A 6 -7.54 -0.18 -13.56
C LYS A 6 -6.80 0.25 -12.31
N ILE A 7 -6.48 -0.72 -11.45
CA ILE A 7 -5.56 -0.56 -10.33
C ILE A 7 -4.26 -1.28 -10.70
N VAL A 8 -3.14 -0.56 -10.68
CA VAL A 8 -1.81 -1.07 -11.02
C VAL A 8 -0.89 -0.93 -9.80
N PHE A 9 -0.34 -2.05 -9.34
CA PHE A 9 0.66 -2.04 -8.28
C PHE A 9 2.08 -2.17 -8.86
N LEU A 10 2.97 -1.30 -8.43
CA LEU A 10 4.42 -1.42 -8.58
C LEU A 10 5.01 -1.87 -7.25
N TRP A 11 5.28 -3.17 -7.14
CA TRP A 11 6.05 -3.75 -6.04
C TRP A 11 7.53 -3.63 -6.34
N SER A 12 8.29 -2.99 -5.44
CA SER A 12 9.71 -2.74 -5.64
C SER A 12 10.51 -2.84 -4.35
N HIS A 13 11.80 -3.12 -4.44
CA HIS A 13 12.69 -3.03 -3.30
C HIS A 13 13.21 -1.58 -3.10
N PRO A 14 13.71 -1.21 -1.91
CA PRO A 14 14.34 0.09 -1.68
C PRO A 14 15.46 0.38 -2.69
N ARG A 15 15.66 1.66 -3.02
CA ARG A 15 16.75 2.14 -3.90
C ARG A 15 16.71 1.62 -5.34
N SER A 16 15.55 1.16 -5.81
CA SER A 16 15.31 0.67 -7.19
C SER A 16 14.89 1.74 -8.20
N VAL A 17 14.98 3.04 -7.85
CA VAL A 17 14.48 4.15 -8.69
C VAL A 17 12.95 4.16 -8.84
N SER A 18 12.22 3.29 -8.13
CA SER A 18 10.76 3.19 -8.19
C SER A 18 10.00 4.46 -7.80
N THR A 19 10.57 5.31 -6.93
CA THR A 19 10.02 6.64 -6.64
C THR A 19 10.06 7.57 -7.86
N ALA A 20 11.13 7.53 -8.67
CA ALA A 20 11.19 8.32 -9.90
C ALA A 20 10.17 7.80 -10.94
N PHE A 21 9.95 6.48 -10.99
CA PHE A 21 8.91 5.90 -11.83
C PHE A 21 7.50 6.32 -11.38
N LEU A 22 7.22 6.31 -10.07
CA LEU A 22 5.97 6.86 -9.52
C LEU A 22 5.79 8.33 -9.90
N ARG A 23 6.86 9.15 -9.81
CA ARG A 23 6.80 10.57 -10.17
C ARG A 23 6.37 10.78 -11.62
N ALA A 24 6.73 9.89 -12.55
CA ALA A 24 6.22 9.95 -13.92
C ALA A 24 4.70 9.73 -13.99
N PHE A 25 4.14 8.84 -13.16
CA PHE A 25 2.67 8.65 -13.05
C PHE A 25 1.97 9.82 -12.36
N MET A 26 2.61 10.45 -11.36
CA MET A 26 2.04 11.63 -10.68
C MET A 26 1.84 12.82 -11.63
N GLN A 27 2.59 12.90 -12.73
CA GLN A 27 2.45 13.96 -13.74
C GLN A 27 1.38 13.64 -14.79
N ARG A 28 0.71 12.50 -14.70
CA ARG A 28 -0.34 12.11 -15.65
C ARG A 28 -1.72 12.42 -15.08
N ASP A 29 -2.53 13.11 -15.87
CA ASP A 29 -3.90 13.46 -15.47
C ASP A 29 -4.86 12.26 -15.46
N ASP A 30 -4.48 11.13 -16.07
CA ASP A 30 -5.30 9.92 -16.12
C ASP A 30 -5.05 8.94 -14.96
N TYR A 31 -4.23 9.32 -13.96
CA TYR A 31 -3.92 8.51 -12.79
C TYR A 31 -4.12 9.24 -11.45
N ILE A 32 -4.65 8.49 -10.47
CA ILE A 32 -4.52 8.76 -9.03
C ILE A 32 -3.36 7.90 -8.52
N THR A 33 -2.48 8.47 -7.71
CA THR A 33 -1.24 7.80 -7.30
C THR A 33 -1.14 7.66 -5.77
N PHE A 34 -0.60 6.53 -5.32
CA PHE A 34 -0.30 6.27 -3.91
C PHE A 34 1.21 5.96 -3.75
N HIS A 35 1.86 6.61 -2.78
CA HIS A 35 3.28 6.45 -2.50
C HIS A 35 3.48 5.66 -1.20
N GLU A 36 3.71 4.35 -1.35
CA GLU A 36 3.98 3.42 -0.26
C GLU A 36 2.91 3.39 0.85
N PRO A 37 1.61 3.35 0.51
CA PRO A 37 0.55 3.49 1.51
C PRO A 37 0.54 2.36 2.55
N PHE A 38 1.03 1.15 2.22
CA PHE A 38 1.14 0.07 3.20
C PHE A 38 2.28 0.27 4.21
N GLY A 39 3.15 1.26 4.02
CA GLY A 39 4.16 1.63 5.01
C GLY A 39 3.54 2.05 6.34
N GLU A 40 2.41 2.76 6.30
CA GLU A 40 1.71 3.27 7.50
C GLU A 40 1.29 2.15 8.46
N PRO A 41 0.44 1.18 8.06
CA PRO A 41 0.07 0.06 8.94
C PRO A 41 1.26 -0.86 9.23
N CYS A 42 2.29 -0.88 8.38
CA CYS A 42 3.47 -1.73 8.57
C CYS A 42 4.38 -1.27 9.70
N TYR A 43 4.51 0.05 9.90
CA TYR A 43 5.43 0.65 10.85
C TYR A 43 4.76 1.22 12.09
N PHE A 44 3.57 1.81 11.93
CA PHE A 44 2.96 2.64 12.97
C PHE A 44 1.61 2.10 13.44
N GLY A 45 0.88 1.42 12.55
CA GLY A 45 -0.45 0.90 12.84
C GLY A 45 -0.51 -0.23 13.89
N PRO A 46 -1.73 -0.66 14.25
CA PRO A 46 -1.93 -1.72 15.22
C PRO A 46 -1.54 -3.10 14.67
N GLU A 47 -1.40 -3.23 13.34
CA GLU A 47 -1.04 -4.45 12.61
C GLU A 47 0.44 -4.46 12.17
N ARG A 48 1.29 -3.63 12.80
CA ARG A 48 2.70 -3.44 12.42
C ARG A 48 3.50 -4.73 12.31
N ILE A 49 4.28 -4.82 11.24
CA ILE A 49 5.16 -5.97 10.94
C ILE A 49 6.55 -5.75 11.57
N TYR A 50 6.99 -4.50 11.68
CA TYR A 50 8.29 -4.15 12.26
C TYR A 50 8.13 -3.22 13.45
N SER A 51 9.02 -3.37 14.43
CA SER A 51 9.11 -2.53 15.63
C SER A 51 10.20 -1.44 15.53
N TYR A 52 10.67 -1.12 14.32
CA TYR A 52 11.80 -0.20 14.12
C TYR A 52 11.53 1.21 14.66
N PHE A 53 10.26 1.63 14.71
CA PHE A 53 9.84 2.97 15.12
C PHE A 53 9.02 2.96 16.41
N ASP A 54 9.08 1.90 17.23
CA ASP A 54 8.29 1.80 18.46
C ASP A 54 8.55 2.98 19.43
N ASN A 55 9.77 3.53 19.44
CA ASN A 55 10.13 4.70 20.26
C ASN A 55 9.72 6.05 19.63
N GLU A 56 9.28 6.04 18.37
CA GLU A 56 8.95 7.23 17.57
C GLU A 56 7.44 7.27 17.23
N LEU A 57 6.64 6.34 17.78
CA LEU A 57 5.19 6.24 17.51
C LEU A 57 4.43 7.54 17.80
N SER A 58 4.84 8.30 18.82
CA SER A 58 4.23 9.60 19.13
C SER A 58 4.43 10.65 18.05
N GLU A 59 5.49 10.53 17.25
CA GLU A 59 5.78 11.43 16.12
C GLU A 59 4.93 11.11 14.88
N HIS A 60 4.29 9.93 14.87
CA HIS A 60 3.42 9.42 13.81
C HIS A 60 2.02 9.09 14.35
N ALA A 61 1.53 9.92 15.28
CA ALA A 61 0.27 9.71 15.98
C ALA A 61 -0.93 9.58 15.02
N GLU A 62 -0.86 10.21 13.85
CA GLU A 62 -1.87 10.18 12.80
C GLU A 62 -2.05 8.80 12.14
N HIS A 63 -1.08 7.90 12.28
CA HIS A 63 -1.11 6.56 11.66
C HIS A 63 -1.31 5.42 12.67
N LEU A 64 -1.43 5.72 13.96
CA LEU A 64 -1.49 4.69 15.02
C LEU A 64 -2.69 3.75 14.90
N ASP A 65 -3.78 4.23 14.32
CA ASP A 65 -5.01 3.47 14.08
C ASP A 65 -5.15 3.00 12.62
N THR A 66 -4.15 3.25 11.76
CA THR A 66 -4.19 2.87 10.35
C THR A 66 -3.96 1.37 10.18
N THR A 67 -4.91 0.70 9.52
CA THR A 67 -4.93 -0.74 9.23
C THR A 67 -4.71 -1.02 7.75
N TYR A 68 -4.28 -2.23 7.40
CA TYR A 68 -4.16 -2.64 5.99
C TYR A 68 -5.50 -2.61 5.26
N SER A 69 -6.60 -2.95 5.96
CA SER A 69 -7.95 -2.90 5.37
C SER A 69 -8.35 -1.47 4.99
N GLN A 70 -8.05 -0.47 5.82
CA GLN A 70 -8.33 0.93 5.50
C GLN A 70 -7.56 1.38 4.25
N ILE A 71 -6.28 1.01 4.12
CA ILE A 71 -5.50 1.32 2.91
C ILE A 71 -6.11 0.67 1.65
N ILE A 72 -6.58 -0.58 1.75
CA ILE A 72 -7.27 -1.25 0.64
C ILE A 72 -8.57 -0.52 0.28
N ASP A 73 -9.37 -0.14 1.26
CA ASP A 73 -10.62 0.60 1.06
C ASP A 73 -10.38 1.97 0.40
N GLU A 74 -9.31 2.66 0.78
CA GLU A 74 -8.89 3.92 0.15
C GLU A 74 -8.51 3.75 -1.32
N ILE A 75 -7.73 2.70 -1.65
CA ILE A 75 -7.36 2.38 -3.03
C ILE A 75 -8.59 2.02 -3.86
N LEU A 76 -9.50 1.21 -3.32
CA LEU A 76 -10.74 0.82 -3.99
C LEU A 76 -11.68 2.02 -4.20
N LYS A 77 -11.81 2.88 -3.19
CA LYS A 77 -12.57 4.14 -3.29
C LYS A 77 -11.97 5.07 -4.34
N ALA A 78 -10.64 5.18 -4.39
CA ALA A 78 -9.96 5.95 -5.43
C ALA A 78 -10.23 5.36 -6.82
N ALA A 79 -10.30 4.04 -6.98
CA ALA A 79 -10.64 3.41 -8.26
C ALA A 79 -12.10 3.64 -8.69
N ALA A 80 -13.01 3.85 -7.73
CA ALA A 80 -14.41 4.17 -7.97
C ALA A 80 -14.67 5.68 -8.25
N ASN A 81 -13.63 6.47 -8.51
CA ASN A 81 -13.75 7.90 -8.78
C ASN A 81 -14.62 8.20 -10.01
N LYS A 82 -15.34 9.34 -9.97
CA LYS A 82 -16.25 9.78 -11.04
C LYS A 82 -15.51 10.15 -12.33
N GLU A 83 -14.24 10.53 -12.23
CA GLU A 83 -13.39 10.95 -13.36
C GLU A 83 -12.84 9.77 -14.15
N LYS A 84 -13.11 8.52 -13.74
CA LYS A 84 -12.63 7.27 -14.36
C LYS A 84 -11.10 7.21 -14.50
N LYS A 85 -10.36 7.90 -13.61
CA LYS A 85 -8.90 7.86 -13.54
C LYS A 85 -8.43 6.50 -13.05
N ASN A 86 -7.38 5.97 -13.65
CA ASN A 86 -6.72 4.74 -13.18
C ASN A 86 -6.02 5.00 -11.83
N VAL A 87 -5.73 3.93 -11.09
CA VAL A 87 -4.97 4.02 -9.84
C VAL A 87 -3.61 3.37 -10.03
N PHE A 88 -2.55 4.05 -9.61
CA PHE A 88 -1.20 3.51 -9.58
C PHE A 88 -0.65 3.57 -8.16
N VAL A 89 -0.31 2.40 -7.61
CA VAL A 89 0.21 2.27 -6.25
C VAL A 89 1.65 1.80 -6.35
N LYS A 90 2.58 2.58 -5.83
CA LYS A 90 3.97 2.14 -5.65
C LYS A 90 4.12 1.68 -4.22
N ASP A 91 4.64 0.48 -3.99
CA ASP A 91 4.90 -0.02 -2.64
C ASP A 91 6.08 -1.01 -2.60
N MET A 92 6.37 -1.55 -1.43
CA MET A 92 7.43 -2.53 -1.18
C MET A 92 6.84 -3.82 -0.63
N PRO A 93 7.25 -5.00 -1.12
CA PRO A 93 6.76 -6.29 -0.60
C PRO A 93 6.96 -6.43 0.92
N ARG A 94 8.05 -5.87 1.46
CA ARG A 94 8.34 -5.89 2.89
C ARG A 94 7.25 -5.23 3.75
N HIS A 95 6.43 -4.33 3.18
CA HIS A 95 5.32 -3.71 3.90
C HIS A 95 4.13 -4.64 4.09
N VAL A 96 4.03 -5.73 3.33
CA VAL A 96 2.87 -6.63 3.39
C VAL A 96 3.25 -8.07 3.68
N VAL A 97 4.49 -8.49 3.44
CA VAL A 97 4.99 -9.84 3.71
C VAL A 97 5.58 -9.90 5.11
N ARG A 98 5.11 -10.82 5.95
CA ARG A 98 5.66 -11.00 7.31
C ARG A 98 7.01 -11.74 7.27
N PRO A 99 8.02 -11.29 8.04
CA PRO A 99 9.36 -11.89 8.01
C PRO A 99 9.45 -13.27 8.69
N ASP A 100 8.50 -13.62 9.55
CA ASP A 100 8.38 -14.93 10.20
C ASP A 100 7.74 -16.00 9.30
N TYR A 101 7.25 -15.61 8.12
CA TYR A 101 6.62 -16.52 7.17
C TYR A 101 7.66 -17.43 6.50
N LYS A 102 7.90 -18.60 7.11
CA LYS A 102 8.74 -19.66 6.55
C LYS A 102 7.91 -20.49 5.57
N SER A 103 8.01 -20.18 4.27
CA SER A 103 7.60 -21.02 3.11
C SER A 103 6.36 -21.90 3.30
N HIS A 104 5.20 -21.50 2.78
CA HIS A 104 3.98 -22.32 2.76
C HIS A 104 3.17 -22.10 1.46
N PRO A 105 2.33 -23.05 1.00
CA PRO A 105 1.37 -22.88 -0.10
C PRO A 105 0.31 -21.77 0.08
N GLU A 106 0.32 -21.03 1.20
CA GLU A 106 -0.67 -19.99 1.54
C GLU A 106 -0.13 -18.58 1.28
N ASN A 107 -1.03 -17.59 1.17
CA ASN A 107 -0.66 -16.20 0.91
C ASN A 107 0.24 -15.66 2.06
N PRO A 108 1.52 -15.31 1.79
CA PRO A 108 2.46 -14.88 2.82
C PRO A 108 2.25 -13.42 3.27
N THR A 109 1.24 -12.74 2.72
CA THR A 109 0.95 -11.35 3.02
C THR A 109 -0.11 -11.21 4.11
N VAL A 110 -0.02 -10.11 4.86
CA VAL A 110 -1.06 -9.63 5.80
C VAL A 110 -2.37 -9.25 5.11
N LEU A 111 -2.39 -9.23 3.77
CA LEU A 111 -3.58 -9.00 2.95
C LEU A 111 -4.40 -10.29 2.70
N GLY A 112 -4.00 -11.43 3.30
CA GLY A 112 -4.71 -12.70 3.21
C GLY A 112 -6.05 -12.74 3.97
N ASN A 113 -6.85 -13.78 3.72
CA ASN A 113 -8.30 -13.96 3.95
C ASN A 113 -8.87 -13.65 5.37
N ASN A 114 -8.76 -12.41 5.86
CA ASN A 114 -9.48 -11.92 7.02
C ASN A 114 -10.69 -11.02 6.67
N HIS A 115 -11.09 -10.98 5.40
CA HIS A 115 -12.40 -10.46 5.01
C HIS A 115 -13.46 -11.57 5.14
N LYS A 116 -13.89 -11.85 6.38
CA LYS A 116 -15.13 -12.58 6.67
C LYS A 116 -16.11 -11.66 7.37
#